data_AF-A0A368G9T6-F1
#
_entry.id   AF-A0A368G9T6-F1
#
_cell.length_a   1.000
_cell.length_b   1.000
_cell.length_c   1.000
_cell.angle_alpha   90.00
_cell.angle_beta   90.00
_cell.angle_gamma   90.00
#
_symmetry.space_group_name_H-M   'P 1'
#
loop_
_entity.id
_entity.type
_entity.pdbx_description
1 polymer ?
#
loop_
_entity_poly.entity_id
_entity_poly.type
_entity_poly.pdbx_seq_one_letter_code
_entity_poly.pdbx_strand_id
1 'polypeptide(L)'
;MTPFLGKICYSISALLYLLTYLSFPSFSGVFAVIALAIFPETPKYLVAQRRYDEAGSSVRFYYGESANVSDSVKAIERDVTEASSEDANLSDLFMVRHLRAALLLTLAALQNTEALWAILFSSTFYLEKAGLELWLAQWSSSMMAGAYVAGTITSAIIIER
;
A
#
# COMPACT_ATOMS: atom_id res chain seq x y z
N MET A 1 5.77 47.15 20.88
CA MET A 1 6.76 46.42 20.06
C MET A 1 6.79 44.91 20.34
N THR A 2 6.05 44.41 21.33
CA THR A 2 5.91 42.98 21.67
C THR A 2 4.99 42.12 20.78
N PRO A 3 3.94 42.63 20.09
CA PRO A 3 3.06 41.74 19.29
C PRO A 3 3.64 41.35 17.92
N PHE A 4 4.66 42.08 17.43
CA PHE A 4 5.28 41.83 16.13
C PHE A 4 6.29 40.67 16.19
N LEU A 5 7.08 40.60 17.27
CA LEU A 5 8.03 39.52 17.52
C LEU A 5 7.32 38.16 17.71
N GLY A 6 6.17 38.15 18.39
CA GLY A 6 5.37 36.93 18.60
C GLY A 6 4.82 36.34 17.30
N LYS A 7 4.38 37.18 16.35
CA LYS A 7 3.92 36.73 15.03
C LYS A 7 5.06 36.16 14.19
N ILE A 8 6.25 36.76 14.25
CA ILE A 8 7.45 36.28 13.55
C ILE A 8 7.89 34.92 14.14
N CYS A 9 7.90 34.78 15.46
CA CYS A 9 8.30 33.53 16.12
C CYS A 9 7.31 32.38 15.83
N TYR A 10 5.99 32.67 15.82
CA TYR A 10 4.97 31.70 15.40
C TYR A 10 5.12 31.30 13.93
N SER A 11 5.40 32.27 13.05
CA SER A 11 5.62 32.01 11.63
C SER A 11 6.86 31.14 11.38
N ILE A 12 7.95 31.37 12.12
CA ILE A 12 9.17 30.56 12.03
C ILE A 12 8.92 29.14 12.57
N SER A 13 8.23 29.00 13.70
CA SER A 13 7.86 27.70 14.26
C SER A 13 6.97 26.90 13.30
N ALA A 14 5.95 27.52 12.72
CA ALA A 14 5.07 26.90 11.73
C ALA A 14 5.85 26.45 10.49
N LEU A 15 6.82 27.25 10.03
CA LEU A 15 7.66 26.91 8.89
C LEU A 15 8.59 25.73 9.21
N LEU A 16 9.17 25.68 10.42
CA LEU A 16 9.96 24.55 10.89
C LEU A 16 9.14 23.25 10.99
N TYR A 17 7.91 23.34 11.52
CA TYR A 17 6.97 22.22 11.59
C TYR A 17 6.59 21.71 10.20
N LEU A 18 6.27 22.61 9.27
CA LEU A 18 5.93 22.26 7.89
C LEU A 18 7.11 21.54 7.20
N LEU A 19 8.32 22.06 7.36
CA LEU A 19 9.53 21.43 6.81
C LEU A 19 9.76 20.04 7.41
N THR A 20 9.54 19.87 8.71
CA THR A 20 9.68 18.57 9.38
C THR A 20 8.65 17.57 8.88
N TYR A 21 7.38 17.99 8.74
CA TYR A 21 6.29 17.15 8.21
C TYR A 21 6.51 16.74 6.75
N LEU A 22 7.10 17.61 5.92
CA LEU A 22 7.38 17.30 4.52
C LEU A 22 8.62 16.41 4.34
N SER A 23 9.60 16.53 5.25
CA SER A 23 10.86 15.80 5.15
C SER A 23 10.68 14.29 5.36
N PHE A 24 9.82 13.88 6.28
CA PHE A 24 9.65 12.46 6.63
C PHE A 24 9.04 11.60 5.49
N PRO A 25 7.93 12.00 4.84
CA PRO A 25 7.42 11.29 3.67
C PRO A 25 8.41 11.31 2.49
N SER A 26 9.08 12.45 2.28
CA SER A 26 10.06 12.60 1.19
C SER A 26 11.20 11.60 1.31
N PHE A 27 11.70 11.37 2.53
CA PHE A 27 12.74 10.38 2.79
C PHE A 27 12.31 8.96 2.40
N SER A 28 11.09 8.55 2.78
CA SER A 28 10.55 7.23 2.42
C SER A 28 10.38 7.07 0.90
N GLY A 29 9.96 8.12 0.20
CA GLY A 29 9.80 8.11 -1.25
C GLY A 29 11.13 7.97 -1.99
N VAL A 30 12.15 8.72 -1.56
CA VAL A 30 13.51 8.60 -2.13
C VAL A 30 14.07 7.19 -1.90
N PHE A 31 13.90 6.64 -0.70
CA PHE A 31 14.31 5.27 -0.41
C PHE A 31 13.61 4.26 -1.32
N ALA A 32 12.29 4.39 -1.52
CA ALA A 32 11.53 3.51 -2.40
C ALA A 32 12.00 3.60 -3.87
N VAL A 33 12.30 4.80 -4.38
CA VAL A 33 12.81 4.98 -5.74
C VAL A 33 14.19 4.35 -5.91
N ILE A 34 15.09 4.53 -4.93
CA ILE A 34 16.41 3.90 -4.96
C ILE A 34 16.27 2.38 -4.93
N ALA A 35 15.39 1.84 -4.09
CA ALA A 35 15.13 0.42 -4.04
C ALA A 35 14.63 -0.11 -5.40
N LEU A 36 13.62 0.54 -5.99
CA LEU A 36 13.07 0.15 -7.30
C LEU A 36 14.12 0.20 -8.42
N ALA A 37 15.10 1.11 -8.35
CA ALA A 37 16.18 1.16 -9.33
C ALA A 37 17.17 -0.03 -9.21
N ILE A 38 17.25 -0.68 -8.04
CA ILE A 38 18.13 -1.82 -7.79
C ILE A 38 17.42 -3.15 -8.09
N PHE A 39 16.13 -3.24 -7.79
CA PHE A 39 15.35 -4.47 -7.99
C PHE A 39 15.10 -4.74 -9.49
N PRO A 40 15.35 -5.96 -9.98
CA PRO A 40 15.10 -6.29 -11.38
C PRO A 40 13.59 -6.32 -11.65
N GLU A 41 13.22 -6.02 -12.89
CA GLU A 41 11.83 -6.03 -13.32
C GLU A 41 11.15 -7.40 -13.09
N THR A 42 9.84 -7.37 -12.89
CA THR A 42 9.05 -8.58 -12.60
C THR A 42 9.11 -9.55 -13.79
N PRO A 43 9.41 -10.85 -13.60
CA PRO A 43 9.59 -11.79 -14.70
C PRO A 43 8.34 -11.95 -15.58
N LYS A 44 7.13 -11.83 -15.00
CA LYS A 44 5.88 -11.83 -15.77
C LYS A 44 5.80 -10.71 -16.80
N TYR A 45 6.27 -9.51 -16.44
CA TYR A 45 6.28 -8.36 -17.33
C TYR A 45 7.28 -8.55 -18.48
N LEU A 46 8.46 -9.08 -18.18
CA LEU A 46 9.50 -9.36 -19.19
C LEU A 46 9.06 -10.45 -20.18
N VAL A 47 8.38 -11.50 -19.72
CA VAL A 47 7.81 -12.54 -20.58
C VAL A 47 6.70 -11.98 -21.47
N ALA A 48 5.82 -11.13 -20.93
CA ALA A 48 4.80 -10.45 -21.72
C ALA A 48 5.39 -9.57 -22.84
N GLN A 49 6.57 -8.98 -22.61
CA GLN A 49 7.33 -8.22 -23.62
C GLN A 49 8.18 -9.10 -24.56
N ARG A 50 8.12 -10.44 -24.44
CA ARG A 50 8.95 -11.38 -25.20
C ARG A 50 10.47 -11.24 -24.95
N ARG A 51 10.87 -10.72 -23.78
CA ARG A 51 12.27 -10.56 -23.34
C ARG A 51 12.69 -11.71 -22.43
N TYR A 52 12.86 -12.90 -23.00
CA TYR A 52 13.08 -14.14 -22.26
C TYR A 52 14.44 -14.21 -21.52
N ASP A 53 15.49 -13.62 -22.10
CA ASP A 53 16.83 -13.64 -21.49
C ASP A 53 16.87 -12.87 -20.17
N GLU A 54 16.25 -11.69 -20.16
CA GLU A 54 16.13 -10.86 -18.96
C GLU A 54 15.15 -11.46 -17.94
N ALA A 55 14.05 -12.06 -18.42
CA ALA A 55 13.13 -12.79 -17.56
C ALA A 55 13.86 -13.92 -16.80
N GLY A 56 14.78 -14.61 -17.46
CA GLY A 56 15.59 -15.64 -16.82
C GLY A 56 16.50 -15.11 -15.72
N SER A 57 17.11 -13.94 -15.93
CA SER A 57 17.91 -13.24 -14.92
C SER A 57 17.06 -12.81 -13.71
N SER A 58 15.88 -12.21 -13.95
CA SER A 58 14.93 -11.85 -12.89
C SER A 58 14.45 -13.07 -12.10
N VAL A 59 14.13 -14.18 -12.77
CA VAL A 59 13.73 -15.43 -12.08
C VAL A 59 14.85 -15.93 -11.18
N ARG A 60 16.11 -15.92 -11.64
CA ARG A 60 17.26 -16.33 -10.83
C ARG A 60 17.49 -15.43 -9.62
N PHE A 61 17.20 -14.14 -9.75
CA PHE A 61 17.26 -13.19 -8.63
C PHE A 61 16.16 -13.43 -7.59
N TYR A 62 14.91 -13.66 -8.01
CA TYR A 62 13.77 -13.81 -7.11
C TYR A 62 13.59 -15.22 -6.52
N TYR A 63 13.82 -16.27 -7.31
CA TYR A 63 13.65 -17.68 -6.90
C TYR A 63 14.95 -18.32 -6.39
N GLY A 64 16.08 -17.64 -6.54
CA GLY A 64 17.40 -18.13 -6.16
C GLY A 64 18.12 -18.90 -7.26
N GLU A 65 19.42 -19.12 -7.04
CA GLU A 65 20.34 -19.66 -8.04
C GLU A 65 20.07 -21.13 -8.42
N SER A 66 19.37 -21.87 -7.56
CA SER A 66 19.02 -23.29 -7.75
C SER A 66 17.68 -23.50 -8.47
N ALA A 67 16.94 -22.44 -8.77
CA ALA A 67 15.65 -22.55 -9.43
C ALA A 67 15.80 -22.94 -10.92
N ASN A 68 14.97 -23.87 -11.40
CA ASN A 68 14.92 -24.18 -12.81
C ASN A 68 14.27 -23.00 -13.56
N VAL A 69 15.13 -22.11 -14.07
CA VAL A 69 14.74 -20.91 -14.81
C VAL A 69 13.88 -21.27 -16.01
N SER A 70 14.22 -22.35 -16.71
CA SER A 70 13.51 -22.73 -17.94
C SER A 70 12.08 -23.21 -17.69
N ASP A 71 11.83 -23.94 -16.61
CA ASP A 71 10.48 -24.40 -16.25
C ASP A 71 9.63 -23.23 -15.73
N SER A 72 10.22 -22.34 -14.93
CA SER A 72 9.53 -21.19 -14.36
C SER A 72 9.12 -20.17 -15.43
N VAL A 73 10.01 -19.89 -16.39
CA VAL A 73 9.72 -18.99 -17.51
C VAL A 73 8.63 -19.58 -18.42
N LYS A 74 8.66 -20.89 -18.69
CA LYS A 74 7.60 -21.57 -19.45
C LYS A 74 6.25 -21.56 -18.75
N ALA A 75 6.23 -21.76 -17.43
CA ALA A 75 4.99 -21.67 -16.65
C ALA A 75 4.39 -20.27 -16.74
N ILE A 76 5.22 -19.24 -16.59
CA ILE A 76 4.81 -17.83 -16.73
C ILE A 76 4.32 -17.53 -18.15
N GLU A 77 5.00 -18.03 -19.18
CA GLU A 77 4.59 -17.83 -20.58
C GLU A 77 3.23 -18.44 -20.88
N ARG A 78 2.95 -19.62 -20.34
CA ARG A 78 1.64 -20.26 -20.45
C ARG A 78 0.55 -19.40 -19.81
N ASP A 79 0.79 -18.92 -18.59
CA ASP A 79 -0.18 -18.09 -17.85
C ASP A 79 -0.45 -16.75 -18.58
N VAL A 80 0.59 -16.13 -19.16
CA VAL A 80 0.46 -14.88 -19.95
C VAL A 80 -0.31 -15.13 -21.25
N THR A 81 -0.06 -16.27 -21.91
CA THR A 81 -0.75 -16.64 -23.15
C THR A 81 -2.23 -16.94 -22.89
N GLU A 82 -2.55 -17.63 -21.81
CA GLU A 82 -3.92 -17.90 -21.37
C GLU A 82 -4.66 -16.59 -21.06
N ALA A 83 -4.03 -15.70 -20.27
CA ALA A 83 -4.59 -14.39 -19.95
C ALA A 83 -4.77 -13.47 -21.18
N SER A 84 -3.90 -13.59 -22.19
CA SER A 84 -4.02 -12.83 -23.44
C SER A 84 -5.03 -13.42 -24.41
N SER A 85 -5.43 -14.68 -24.23
CA SER A 85 -6.40 -15.36 -25.10
C SER A 85 -7.85 -15.12 -24.67
N GLU A 86 -8.08 -14.78 -23.40
CA GLU A 86 -9.36 -14.30 -22.90
C GLU A 86 -9.45 -12.78 -23.08
N ASP A 87 -10.10 -12.34 -24.16
CA ASP A 87 -10.54 -10.94 -24.31
C ASP A 87 -11.63 -10.64 -23.26
N ALA A 88 -11.22 -10.45 -22.01
CA ALA A 88 -12.11 -10.14 -20.92
C ALA A 88 -12.65 -8.70 -21.06
N ASN A 89 -13.96 -8.57 -21.25
CA ASN A 89 -14.59 -7.27 -21.34
C ASN A 89 -15.13 -6.83 -19.97
N LEU A 90 -15.14 -5.53 -19.69
CA LEU A 90 -15.67 -5.00 -18.42
C LEU A 90 -17.16 -5.31 -18.23
N SER A 91 -17.89 -5.57 -19.32
CA SER A 91 -19.28 -6.04 -19.27
C SER A 91 -19.41 -7.42 -18.61
N ASP A 92 -18.40 -8.28 -18.74
CA ASP A 92 -18.44 -9.65 -18.25
C ASP A 92 -18.44 -9.69 -16.72
N LEU A 93 -17.89 -8.65 -16.09
CA LEU A 93 -17.94 -8.44 -14.65
C LEU A 93 -19.37 -8.39 -14.10
N PHE A 94 -20.31 -7.88 -14.91
CA PHE A 94 -21.73 -7.77 -14.56
C PHE A 94 -22.61 -8.85 -15.22
N MET A 95 -22.18 -9.46 -16.32
CA MET A 95 -22.94 -10.54 -16.96
C MET A 95 -22.71 -11.89 -16.28
N VAL A 96 -21.48 -12.15 -15.84
CA VAL A 96 -21.06 -13.48 -15.35
C VAL A 96 -21.30 -13.60 -13.85
N ARG A 97 -22.03 -14.64 -13.44
CA ARG A 97 -22.48 -14.84 -12.04
C ARG A 97 -21.34 -14.90 -11.03
N HIS A 98 -20.24 -15.57 -11.36
CA HIS A 98 -19.11 -15.71 -10.44
C HIS A 98 -18.26 -14.43 -10.36
N LEU A 99 -18.06 -13.71 -11.48
CA LEU A 99 -17.44 -12.38 -11.46
C LEU A 99 -18.27 -11.38 -10.65
N ARG A 100 -19.60 -11.41 -10.77
CA ARG A 100 -20.48 -10.58 -9.95
C ARG A 100 -20.36 -10.87 -8.46
N ALA A 101 -20.27 -12.13 -8.08
CA ALA A 101 -20.07 -12.51 -6.68
C ALA A 101 -18.71 -12.01 -6.17
N ALA A 102 -17.66 -12.14 -6.97
CA ALA A 102 -16.35 -11.59 -6.66
C ALA A 102 -16.38 -10.05 -6.55
N LEU A 103 -17.07 -9.37 -7.46
CA LEU A 103 -17.26 -7.91 -7.42
C LEU A 103 -17.96 -7.48 -6.13
N LEU A 104 -19.03 -8.16 -5.73
CA LEU A 104 -19.76 -7.85 -4.50
C LEU A 104 -18.90 -8.09 -3.25
N LEU A 105 -18.09 -9.15 -3.23
CA LEU A 105 -17.15 -9.41 -2.14
C LEU A 105 -16.08 -8.31 -2.06
N THR A 106 -15.52 -7.89 -3.19
CA THR A 106 -14.53 -6.80 -3.24
C THR A 106 -15.14 -5.47 -2.79
N LEU A 107 -16.37 -5.16 -3.20
CA LEU A 107 -17.09 -3.96 -2.75
C LEU A 107 -17.40 -4.00 -1.24
N ALA A 108 -17.81 -5.16 -0.72
CA ALA A 108 -18.03 -5.34 0.71
C ALA A 108 -16.73 -5.18 1.52
N ALA A 109 -15.61 -5.68 1.00
CA ALA A 109 -14.29 -5.46 1.60
C ALA A 109 -13.90 -3.98 1.55
N LEU A 110 -14.12 -3.29 0.42
CA LEU A 110 -13.79 -1.87 0.26
C LEU A 110 -14.57 -0.97 1.22
N GLN A 111 -15.82 -1.30 1.51
CA GLN A 111 -16.66 -0.54 2.45
C GLN A 111 -16.06 -0.47 3.87
N ASN A 112 -15.35 -1.52 4.30
CA ASN A 112 -14.68 -1.55 5.60
C ASN A 112 -13.47 -0.60 5.64
N THR A 113 -12.83 -0.37 4.49
CA THR A 113 -11.66 0.50 4.38
C THR A 113 -12.05 1.98 4.57
N GLU A 114 -13.12 2.44 3.93
CA GLU A 114 -13.54 3.85 3.96
C GLU A 114 -13.91 4.36 5.37
N ALA A 115 -14.77 3.61 6.08
CA ALA A 115 -15.24 4.03 7.40
C ALA A 115 -14.11 4.00 8.45
N LEU A 116 -13.17 3.07 8.32
CA LEU A 116 -12.04 2.93 9.23
C LEU A 116 -11.07 4.11 9.12
N TRP A 117 -10.78 4.60 7.91
CA TRP A 117 -9.89 5.74 7.73
C TRP A 117 -10.41 7.03 8.36
N ALA A 118 -11.73 7.29 8.26
CA ALA A 118 -12.33 8.48 8.87
C ALA A 118 -12.19 8.47 10.40
N ILE A 119 -12.35 7.31 11.03
CA ILE A 119 -12.18 7.13 12.47
C ILE A 119 -10.70 7.23 12.84
N LEU A 120 -9.80 6.62 12.07
CA LEU A 120 -8.36 6.61 12.35
C LEU A 120 -7.70 7.98 12.22
N PHE A 121 -8.10 8.79 11.22
CA PHE A 121 -7.53 10.13 11.01
C PHE A 121 -8.14 11.21 11.91
N SER A 122 -9.40 11.05 12.33
CA SER A 122 -10.12 12.05 13.12
C SER A 122 -10.44 11.59 14.56
N SER A 123 -9.86 10.47 15.00
CA SER A 123 -10.12 9.89 16.33
C SER A 123 -9.90 10.86 17.48
N THR A 124 -8.82 11.63 17.45
CA THR A 124 -8.53 12.62 18.50
C THR A 124 -9.65 13.66 18.62
N PHE A 125 -10.18 14.12 17.48
CA PHE A 125 -11.30 15.08 17.43
C PHE A 125 -12.60 14.45 17.95
N TYR A 126 -12.93 13.23 17.52
CA TYR A 126 -14.13 12.53 18.01
C TYR A 126 -14.08 12.24 19.51
N LEU A 127 -12.91 11.84 20.03
CA LEU A 127 -12.70 11.57 21.45
C LEU A 127 -12.81 12.85 22.30
N GLU A 128 -12.27 13.97 21.80
CA GLU A 128 -12.44 15.27 22.46
C GLU A 128 -13.91 15.69 22.48
N LYS A 129 -14.65 15.50 21.37
CA LYS A 129 -16.09 15.77 21.31
C LYS A 129 -16.93 14.85 22.22
N ALA A 130 -16.43 13.65 22.51
CA ALA A 130 -17.04 12.74 23.48
C ALA A 130 -16.78 13.15 24.94
N GLY A 131 -16.00 14.21 25.18
CA GLY A 131 -15.71 14.75 26.52
C GLY A 131 -14.42 14.24 27.14
N LEU A 132 -13.54 13.56 26.40
CA LEU A 132 -12.21 13.19 26.90
C LEU A 132 -11.28 14.39 26.90
N GLU A 133 -10.41 14.45 27.90
CA GLU A 133 -9.31 15.40 27.95
C GLU A 133 -8.36 15.21 26.75
N LEU A 134 -7.82 16.31 26.21
CA LEU A 134 -6.97 16.31 25.01
C LEU A 134 -5.79 15.33 25.10
N TRP A 135 -5.11 15.28 26.24
CA TRP A 135 -3.99 14.36 26.47
C TRP A 135 -4.45 12.90 26.36
N LEU A 136 -5.57 12.55 27.00
CA LEU A 136 -6.09 11.19 26.97
C LEU A 136 -6.61 10.81 25.59
N ALA A 137 -7.21 11.76 24.87
CA ALA A 137 -7.64 11.59 23.48
C ALA A 137 -6.45 11.29 22.54
N GLN A 138 -5.33 12.00 22.70
CA GLN A 138 -4.10 11.78 21.91
C GLN A 138 -3.50 10.39 22.14
N TRP A 139 -3.42 9.94 23.40
CA TRP A 139 -2.93 8.60 23.73
C TRP A 139 -3.84 7.50 23.22
N SER A 140 -5.15 7.67 23.39
CA SER A 140 -6.15 6.70 22.92
C SER A 140 -6.11 6.58 21.39
N SER A 141 -5.96 7.70 20.68
CA SER A 141 -5.78 7.72 19.22
C SER A 141 -4.50 6.99 18.79
N SER A 142 -3.39 7.23 19.49
CA SER A 142 -2.12 6.55 19.23
C SER A 142 -2.22 5.03 19.48
N MET A 143 -2.92 4.63 20.54
CA MET A 143 -3.17 3.22 20.86
C MET A 143 -4.03 2.54 19.79
N MET A 144 -5.04 3.23 19.26
CA MET A 144 -5.88 2.72 18.18
C MET A 144 -5.07 2.48 16.90
N ALA A 145 -4.15 3.38 16.55
CA ALA A 145 -3.22 3.18 15.44
C ALA A 145 -2.27 1.99 15.68
N GLY A 146 -1.77 1.81 16.90
CA GLY A 146 -0.96 0.66 17.27
C GLY A 146 -1.73 -0.66 17.16
N ALA A 147 -2.97 -0.70 17.64
CA ALA A 147 -3.84 -1.86 17.53
C ALA A 147 -4.16 -2.21 16.06
N TYR A 148 -4.34 -1.19 15.20
CA TYR A 148 -4.50 -1.38 13.77
C TYR A 148 -3.28 -2.07 13.14
N VAL A 149 -2.06 -1.61 13.45
CA VAL A 149 -0.82 -2.24 12.95
C VAL A 149 -0.67 -3.69 13.46
N ALA A 150 -0.98 -3.95 14.73
CA ALA A 150 -0.95 -5.32 15.25
C ALA A 150 -1.99 -6.22 14.55
N GLY A 151 -3.18 -5.69 14.29
CA GLY A 151 -4.23 -6.37 13.55
C GLY A 151 -3.82 -6.72 12.13
N THR A 152 -3.18 -5.81 11.39
CA THR A 152 -2.72 -6.08 10.02
C THR A 152 -1.61 -7.13 9.99
N ILE A 153 -0.66 -7.08 10.93
CA ILE A 153 0.39 -8.10 11.06
C ILE A 153 -0.21 -9.47 11.38
N THR A 154 -1.10 -9.54 12.36
CA THR A 154 -1.75 -10.80 12.78
C THR A 154 -2.59 -11.37 11.64
N SER A 155 -3.32 -10.52 10.92
CA SER A 155 -4.11 -10.90 9.75
C SER A 155 -3.23 -11.49 8.65
N ALA A 156 -2.09 -10.87 8.33
CA ALA A 156 -1.16 -11.39 7.33
C ALA A 156 -0.68 -12.81 7.67
N ILE A 157 -0.38 -13.08 8.95
CA ILE A 157 0.05 -14.41 9.41
C ILE A 157 -1.09 -15.44 9.33
N ILE A 158 -2.33 -15.02 9.61
CA ILE A 158 -3.50 -15.90 9.58
C ILE A 158 -3.91 -16.25 8.14
N ILE A 159 -3.79 -15.31 7.19
CA ILE A 159 -4.19 -15.55 5.79
C ILE A 159 -3.31 -16.63 5.12
N GLU A 160 -2.04 -16.71 5.50
CA GLU A 160 -1.10 -17.71 4.97
C GLU A 160 -1.21 -19.08 5.64
N ARG A 161 -1.98 -19.21 6.73
CA ARG A 161 -2.19 -20.43 7.52
C ARG A 161 -3.45 -21.17 7.09
#